data_AF-A0A328B3T3-F1
#
_entry.id   AF-A0A328B3T3-F1
#
_cell.length_a   1.000
_cell.length_b   1.000
_cell.length_c   1.000
_cell.angle_alpha   90.00
_cell.angle_beta   90.00
_cell.angle_gamma   90.00
#
_symmetry.space_group_name_H-M   'P 1'
#
loop_
_entity.id
_entity.type
_entity.pdbx_description
1 polymer ?
#
loop_
_entity_poly.entity_id
_entity_poly.type
_entity_poly.pdbx_seq_one_letter_code
_entity_poly.pdbx_strand_id
1 'polypeptide(L)'
;MSEPKNSFDVLGIKPLGDAALVVTKASTDGAGAFLSRICLPAAEEFGFLLQDRVVAWRTEQRIKLTLRTERKYRAAFGDAERHAHPRLVAAVLENGSWEDDDQVQEMWAGLLASGCTAEGRSQDNLIFVGLLSSITASQAKVLAYACQNANKRLGAAGLPMADGPVIPRQKLFELFGSDDIYALDVAVDHLRELGLLAFASGMGFHAPDNNQIEPSPLALSFYARCEGHVGSVLDFYGLRPADDLPPGPETDAPGTIART
;
A
#
# COMPACT_ATOMS: atom_id res chain seq x y z
N MET A 1 -62.25 -14.75 -48.97
CA MET A 1 -62.41 -13.94 -47.75
C MET A 1 -61.04 -13.46 -47.30
N SER A 2 -60.80 -12.17 -47.52
CA SER A 2 -59.72 -11.29 -47.06
C SER A 2 -59.80 -11.08 -45.54
N GLU A 3 -58.70 -11.31 -44.80
CA GLU A 3 -57.78 -10.32 -44.16
C GLU A 3 -58.09 -10.05 -42.67
N PRO A 4 -57.14 -9.56 -41.82
CA PRO A 4 -55.81 -9.03 -42.14
C PRO A 4 -54.63 -9.52 -41.27
N LYS A 5 -53.42 -9.42 -41.88
CA LYS A 5 -52.16 -9.13 -41.20
C LYS A 5 -52.16 -7.65 -40.82
N ASN A 6 -51.88 -7.30 -39.56
CA ASN A 6 -51.09 -6.13 -39.12
C ASN A 6 -51.28 -5.84 -37.62
N SER A 7 -50.19 -5.92 -36.87
CA SER A 7 -50.00 -5.11 -35.66
C SER A 7 -48.58 -4.52 -35.72
N PHE A 8 -48.50 -3.45 -36.53
CA PHE A 8 -47.86 -2.18 -36.22
C PHE A 8 -46.53 -2.18 -35.42
N ASP A 9 -45.42 -2.30 -36.15
CA ASP A 9 -44.15 -1.67 -35.78
C ASP A 9 -44.22 -0.18 -36.18
N VAL A 10 -44.72 0.65 -35.27
CA VAL A 10 -45.06 2.08 -35.54
C VAL A 10 -43.83 3.00 -35.53
N LEU A 11 -42.66 2.52 -35.13
CA LEU A 11 -41.44 3.35 -35.08
C LEU A 11 -40.23 2.73 -35.81
N GLY A 12 -40.39 1.61 -36.53
CA GLY A 12 -39.27 0.96 -37.23
C GLY A 12 -38.13 0.57 -36.28
N ILE A 13 -38.47 0.28 -35.02
CA ILE A 13 -37.52 0.08 -33.92
C ILE A 13 -37.11 -1.39 -33.76
N LYS A 14 -37.80 -2.35 -34.40
CA LYS A 14 -37.34 -3.75 -34.43
C LYS A 14 -35.95 -3.93 -35.07
N PRO A 15 -35.67 -3.39 -36.27
CA PRO A 15 -34.33 -3.51 -36.86
C PRO A 15 -33.27 -2.74 -36.06
N LEU A 16 -33.63 -1.68 -35.33
CA LEU A 16 -32.72 -0.95 -34.42
C LEU A 16 -32.46 -1.73 -33.13
N GLY A 17 -33.47 -2.40 -32.57
CA GLY A 17 -33.34 -3.29 -31.42
C GLY A 17 -32.50 -4.52 -31.76
N ASP A 18 -32.73 -5.13 -32.92
CA ASP A 18 -31.95 -6.26 -33.40
C ASP A 18 -30.52 -5.86 -33.78
N ALA A 19 -30.32 -4.69 -34.42
CA ALA A 19 -28.98 -4.16 -34.70
C ALA A 19 -28.25 -3.75 -33.43
N ALA A 20 -28.92 -3.13 -32.45
CA ALA A 20 -28.32 -2.84 -31.15
C ALA A 20 -28.00 -4.13 -30.38
N LEU A 21 -28.85 -5.16 -30.45
CA LEU A 21 -28.62 -6.45 -29.81
C LEU A 21 -27.47 -7.21 -30.50
N VAL A 22 -27.36 -7.14 -31.83
CA VAL A 22 -26.28 -7.73 -32.63
C VAL A 22 -24.98 -6.96 -32.48
N VAL A 23 -25.01 -5.63 -32.39
CA VAL A 23 -23.82 -4.80 -32.11
C VAL A 23 -23.38 -4.99 -30.67
N THR A 24 -24.31 -5.05 -29.71
CA THR A 24 -23.99 -5.35 -28.30
C THR A 24 -23.41 -6.75 -28.19
N LYS A 25 -24.03 -7.77 -28.82
CA LYS A 25 -23.48 -9.14 -28.90
C LYS A 25 -22.12 -9.18 -29.57
N ALA A 26 -21.96 -8.63 -30.77
CA ALA A 26 -20.68 -8.64 -31.48
C ALA A 26 -19.56 -7.89 -30.70
N SER A 27 -19.92 -6.84 -29.95
CA SER A 27 -18.98 -6.11 -29.10
C SER A 27 -18.63 -6.87 -27.82
N THR A 28 -19.61 -7.54 -27.19
CA THR A 28 -19.38 -8.40 -26.01
C THR A 28 -18.68 -9.70 -26.37
N ASP A 29 -18.89 -10.23 -27.57
CA ASP A 29 -18.30 -11.47 -28.07
C ASP A 29 -16.83 -11.25 -28.44
N GLY A 30 -16.48 -10.11 -29.03
CA GLY A 30 -15.09 -9.76 -29.35
C GLY A 30 -14.24 -9.44 -28.11
N ALA A 31 -14.77 -8.63 -27.18
CA ALA A 31 -14.08 -8.33 -25.92
C ALA A 31 -14.02 -9.55 -24.99
N GLY A 32 -15.11 -10.33 -24.94
CA GLY A 32 -15.19 -11.61 -24.23
C GLY A 32 -14.18 -12.61 -24.75
N ALA A 33 -14.12 -12.85 -26.07
CA ALA A 33 -13.15 -13.76 -26.67
C ALA A 33 -11.69 -13.32 -26.47
N PHE A 34 -11.41 -12.02 -26.46
CA PHE A 34 -10.08 -11.49 -26.17
C PHE A 34 -9.69 -11.67 -24.69
N LEU A 35 -10.58 -11.34 -23.75
CA LEU A 35 -10.36 -11.57 -22.32
C LEU A 35 -10.25 -13.07 -22.01
N SER A 36 -11.07 -13.92 -22.63
CA SER A 36 -10.96 -15.39 -22.57
C SER A 36 -9.62 -15.90 -23.10
N ARG A 37 -8.99 -15.23 -24.06
CA ARG A 37 -7.67 -15.64 -24.59
C ARG A 37 -6.52 -15.21 -23.68
N ILE A 38 -6.64 -14.06 -23.01
CA ILE A 38 -5.61 -13.56 -22.08
C ILE A 38 -5.75 -14.21 -20.69
N CYS A 39 -6.98 -14.49 -20.24
CA CYS A 39 -7.30 -15.01 -18.92
C CYS A 39 -7.49 -16.56 -18.88
N LEU A 40 -6.97 -17.31 -19.87
CA LEU A 40 -7.15 -18.75 -20.16
C LEU A 40 -8.52 -19.15 -20.78
N PRO A 41 -8.57 -20.20 -21.63
CA PRO A 41 -9.68 -20.57 -22.53
C PRO A 41 -10.91 -21.20 -21.83
N ALA A 42 -11.26 -20.72 -20.63
CA ALA A 42 -12.37 -21.22 -19.82
C ALA A 42 -13.57 -20.25 -19.77
N ALA A 43 -13.45 -19.01 -20.26
CA ALA A 43 -14.38 -17.95 -19.88
C ALA A 43 -15.80 -18.01 -20.49
N GLU A 44 -16.10 -18.89 -21.45
CA GLU A 44 -17.45 -18.99 -22.04
C GLU A 44 -18.40 -19.91 -21.24
N GLU A 45 -17.90 -20.98 -20.60
CA GLU A 45 -18.71 -21.86 -19.73
C GLU A 45 -18.32 -21.77 -18.24
N PHE A 46 -17.21 -21.11 -17.91
CA PHE A 46 -16.75 -20.91 -16.52
C PHE A 46 -16.92 -19.49 -16.00
N GLY A 47 -17.60 -18.57 -16.71
CA GLY A 47 -17.76 -17.19 -16.24
C GLY A 47 -18.32 -17.09 -14.82
N PHE A 48 -19.42 -17.81 -14.54
CA PHE A 48 -20.01 -17.87 -13.19
C PHE A 48 -19.16 -18.66 -12.19
N LEU A 49 -18.56 -19.78 -12.59
CA LEU A 49 -17.68 -20.57 -11.70
C LEU A 49 -16.38 -19.84 -11.34
N LEU A 50 -15.84 -19.05 -12.27
CA LEU A 50 -14.67 -18.20 -12.07
C LEU A 50 -15.04 -17.01 -11.20
N GLN A 51 -16.20 -16.39 -11.43
CA GLN A 51 -16.75 -15.37 -10.53
C GLN A 51 -16.90 -15.91 -9.10
N ASP A 52 -17.50 -17.08 -8.92
CA ASP A 52 -17.67 -17.71 -7.60
C ASP A 52 -16.33 -18.00 -6.93
N ARG A 53 -15.33 -18.48 -7.69
CA ARG A 53 -13.97 -18.71 -7.16
C ARG A 53 -13.29 -17.42 -6.74
N VAL A 54 -13.40 -16.36 -7.54
CA VAL A 54 -12.82 -15.04 -7.20
C VAL A 54 -13.51 -14.45 -5.98
N VAL A 55 -14.84 -14.57 -5.87
CA VAL A 55 -15.60 -14.12 -4.69
C VAL A 55 -15.20 -14.92 -3.45
N ALA A 56 -15.09 -16.25 -3.56
CA ALA A 56 -14.67 -17.10 -2.46
C ALA A 56 -13.24 -16.75 -1.99
N TRP A 57 -12.31 -16.62 -2.94
CA TRP A 57 -10.93 -16.23 -2.65
C TRP A 57 -10.85 -14.83 -2.00
N ARG A 58 -11.53 -13.81 -2.54
CA ARG A 58 -11.56 -12.46 -1.93
C ARG A 58 -12.18 -12.49 -0.54
N THR A 59 -13.19 -13.33 -0.32
CA THR A 59 -13.81 -13.50 1.00
C THR A 59 -12.82 -14.10 1.99
N GLU A 60 -12.04 -15.11 1.57
CA GLU A 60 -10.95 -15.66 2.38
C GLU A 60 -9.91 -14.60 2.74
N GLN A 61 -9.49 -13.78 1.77
CA GLN A 61 -8.54 -12.68 2.03
C GLN A 61 -9.12 -11.64 3.01
N ARG A 62 -10.40 -11.28 2.89
CA ARG A 62 -11.07 -10.37 3.85
C ARG A 62 -11.10 -10.94 5.27
N ILE A 63 -11.34 -12.24 5.42
CA ILE A 63 -11.30 -12.91 6.72
C ILE A 63 -9.88 -12.83 7.30
N LYS A 64 -8.86 -13.17 6.51
CA LYS A 64 -7.45 -13.06 6.93
C LYS A 64 -7.11 -11.63 7.36
N LEU A 65 -7.43 -10.64 6.53
CA LEU A 65 -7.22 -9.22 6.83
C LEU A 65 -7.89 -8.82 8.14
N THR A 66 -9.14 -9.23 8.36
CA THR A 66 -9.92 -8.89 9.55
C THR A 66 -9.30 -9.49 10.81
N LEU A 67 -8.90 -10.77 10.77
CA LEU A 67 -8.22 -11.44 11.89
C LEU A 67 -6.88 -10.78 12.23
N ARG A 68 -6.10 -10.40 11.21
CA ARG A 68 -4.83 -9.67 11.39
C ARG A 68 -5.07 -8.29 12.00
N THR A 69 -6.12 -7.61 11.55
CA THR A 69 -6.54 -6.31 12.07
C THR A 69 -6.93 -6.44 13.54
N GLU A 70 -7.74 -7.43 13.89
CA GLU A 70 -8.15 -7.68 15.28
C GLU A 70 -6.93 -7.90 16.19
N ARG A 71 -5.95 -8.69 15.74
CA ARG A 71 -4.70 -8.90 16.48
C ARG A 71 -3.94 -7.60 16.73
N LYS A 72 -3.75 -6.78 15.70
CA LYS A 72 -3.07 -5.47 15.82
C LYS A 72 -3.88 -4.48 16.67
N TYR A 73 -5.21 -4.49 16.52
CA TYR A 73 -6.14 -3.70 17.33
C TYR A 73 -6.02 -4.03 18.82
N ARG A 74 -6.08 -5.32 19.18
CA ARG A 74 -5.95 -5.75 20.59
C ARG A 74 -4.58 -5.43 21.16
N ALA A 75 -3.52 -5.53 20.35
CA ALA A 75 -2.18 -5.15 20.78
C ALA A 75 -2.07 -3.63 21.05
N ALA A 76 -2.74 -2.79 20.26
CA ALA A 76 -2.68 -1.34 20.40
C ALA A 76 -3.61 -0.78 21.49
N PHE A 77 -4.79 -1.39 21.67
CA PHE A 77 -5.86 -0.81 22.51
C PHE A 77 -6.30 -1.70 23.69
N GLY A 78 -5.86 -2.96 23.74
CA GLY A 78 -6.36 -3.93 24.70
C GLY A 78 -7.87 -4.13 24.54
N ASP A 79 -8.61 -3.89 25.63
CA ASP A 79 -10.07 -3.99 25.69
C ASP A 79 -10.80 -2.66 25.45
N ALA A 80 -10.07 -1.57 25.15
CA ALA A 80 -10.71 -0.29 24.89
C ALA A 80 -11.53 -0.35 23.59
N GLU A 81 -12.77 0.15 23.65
CA GLU A 81 -13.65 0.21 22.49
C GLU A 81 -13.27 1.42 21.61
N ARG A 82 -12.91 1.13 20.36
CA ARG A 82 -12.50 2.10 19.34
C ARG A 82 -13.13 1.68 18.03
N HIS A 83 -13.42 2.65 17.20
CA HIS A 83 -14.09 2.44 15.92
C HIS A 83 -13.26 3.05 14.80
N ALA A 84 -13.25 2.41 13.63
CA ALA A 84 -12.72 2.99 12.41
C ALA A 84 -13.84 3.72 11.65
N HIS A 85 -13.49 4.78 10.93
CA HIS A 85 -14.43 5.46 10.05
C HIS A 85 -14.91 4.51 8.93
N PRO A 86 -16.21 4.40 8.62
CA PRO A 86 -16.74 3.43 7.63
C PRO A 86 -16.07 3.52 6.25
N ARG A 87 -15.73 4.72 5.79
CA ARG A 87 -14.97 4.95 4.54
C ARG A 87 -13.59 4.30 4.56
N LEU A 88 -12.89 4.33 5.70
CA LEU A 88 -11.58 3.69 5.85
C LEU A 88 -11.73 2.17 5.79
N VAL A 89 -12.69 1.62 6.54
CA VAL A 89 -13.02 0.19 6.55
C VAL A 89 -13.31 -0.30 5.13
N ALA A 90 -14.19 0.40 4.39
CA ALA A 90 -14.54 0.05 3.03
C ALA A 90 -13.31 0.08 2.09
N ALA A 91 -12.51 1.14 2.16
CA ALA A 91 -11.34 1.27 1.28
C ALA A 91 -10.27 0.21 1.56
N VAL A 92 -10.03 -0.13 2.84
CA VAL A 92 -9.07 -1.18 3.20
C VAL A 92 -9.58 -2.57 2.82
N LEU A 93 -10.86 -2.89 3.08
CA LEU A 93 -11.43 -4.19 2.72
C LEU A 93 -11.51 -4.39 1.20
N GLU A 94 -11.82 -3.34 0.44
CA GLU A 94 -11.85 -3.44 -1.02
C GLU A 94 -10.46 -3.70 -1.60
N ASN A 95 -9.48 -2.85 -1.28
CA ASN A 95 -8.12 -2.97 -1.83
C ASN A 95 -7.37 -4.17 -1.24
N GLY A 96 -7.32 -4.29 0.09
CA GLY A 96 -6.60 -5.37 0.77
C GLY A 96 -7.16 -6.77 0.48
N SER A 97 -8.42 -6.91 0.04
CA SER A 97 -8.95 -8.24 -0.35
C SER A 97 -8.37 -8.81 -1.64
N TRP A 98 -7.64 -8.00 -2.42
CA TRP A 98 -6.95 -8.43 -3.63
C TRP A 98 -5.48 -8.81 -3.38
N GLU A 99 -4.98 -8.62 -2.16
CA GLU A 99 -3.61 -8.96 -1.81
C GLU A 99 -3.51 -10.39 -1.29
N ASP A 100 -2.57 -11.16 -1.82
CA ASP A 100 -2.20 -12.49 -1.33
C ASP A 100 -0.83 -12.51 -0.64
N ASP A 101 -0.02 -11.46 -0.78
CA ASP A 101 1.25 -11.33 -0.07
C ASP A 101 1.01 -11.10 1.43
N ASP A 102 1.55 -11.99 2.25
CA ASP A 102 1.35 -11.95 3.70
C ASP A 102 1.84 -10.64 4.33
N GLN A 103 2.95 -10.08 3.85
CA GLN A 103 3.48 -8.85 4.44
C GLN A 103 2.61 -7.65 4.08
N VAL A 104 2.14 -7.55 2.85
CA VAL A 104 1.22 -6.48 2.41
C VAL A 104 -0.12 -6.58 3.13
N GLN A 105 -0.65 -7.78 3.30
CA GLN A 105 -1.84 -8.04 4.12
C GLN A 105 -1.69 -7.57 5.56
N GLU A 106 -0.52 -7.77 6.20
CA GLU A 106 -0.26 -7.20 7.54
C GLU A 106 -0.23 -5.67 7.53
N MET A 107 0.29 -5.03 6.48
CA MET A 107 0.29 -3.57 6.34
C MET A 107 -1.14 -3.02 6.24
N TRP A 108 -1.98 -3.63 5.40
CA TRP A 108 -3.40 -3.27 5.30
C TRP A 108 -4.11 -3.40 6.65
N ALA A 109 -3.84 -4.50 7.36
CA ALA A 109 -4.41 -4.73 8.68
C ALA A 109 -3.97 -3.67 9.71
N GLY A 110 -2.70 -3.25 9.68
CA GLY A 110 -2.21 -2.19 10.56
C GLY A 110 -2.76 -0.82 10.20
N LEU A 111 -2.95 -0.49 8.91
CA LEU A 111 -3.61 0.75 8.51
C LEU A 111 -5.04 0.84 9.04
N LEU A 112 -5.78 -0.28 9.02
CA LEU A 112 -7.13 -0.32 9.57
C LEU A 112 -7.10 -0.20 11.11
N ALA A 113 -6.23 -0.97 11.78
CA ALA A 113 -6.12 -0.94 13.24
C ALA A 113 -5.70 0.44 13.76
N SER A 114 -4.69 1.06 13.15
CA SER A 114 -4.19 2.38 13.57
C SER A 114 -5.17 3.52 13.28
N GLY A 115 -6.15 3.31 12.40
CA GLY A 115 -7.20 4.27 12.08
C GLY A 115 -8.39 4.24 13.04
N CYS A 116 -8.40 3.34 14.03
CA CYS A 116 -9.45 3.27 15.03
C CYS A 116 -9.27 4.38 16.09
N THR A 117 -10.31 5.17 16.33
CA THR A 117 -10.35 6.21 17.38
C THR A 117 -11.55 6.02 18.30
N ALA A 118 -11.63 6.75 19.41
CA ALA A 118 -12.80 6.65 20.30
C ALA A 118 -14.08 7.09 19.58
N GLU A 119 -13.99 8.15 18.78
CA GLU A 119 -15.14 8.75 18.10
C GLU A 119 -15.47 8.07 16.77
N GLY A 120 -14.54 7.29 16.21
CA GLY A 120 -14.71 6.64 14.91
C GLY A 120 -14.76 7.57 13.71
N ARG A 121 -14.19 8.78 13.83
CA ARG A 121 -14.29 9.83 12.81
C ARG A 121 -13.01 10.10 12.04
N SER A 122 -11.86 9.62 12.50
CA SER A 122 -10.59 9.90 11.83
C SER A 122 -10.58 9.30 10.42
N GLN A 123 -10.11 10.11 9.48
CA GLN A 123 -9.89 9.74 8.09
C GLN A 123 -8.41 9.86 7.71
N ASP A 124 -7.52 10.09 8.68
CA ASP A 124 -6.12 10.45 8.43
C ASP A 124 -5.38 9.34 7.67
N ASN A 125 -5.73 8.08 7.94
CA ASN A 125 -5.14 6.93 7.26
C ASN A 125 -5.61 6.73 5.81
N LEU A 126 -6.60 7.49 5.31
CA LEU A 126 -7.02 7.36 3.91
C LEU A 126 -5.91 7.75 2.92
N ILE A 127 -5.01 8.66 3.29
CA ILE A 127 -3.84 8.99 2.45
C ILE A 127 -2.94 7.76 2.30
N PHE A 128 -2.75 7.01 3.39
CA PHE A 128 -1.92 5.81 3.42
C PHE A 128 -2.56 4.63 2.70
N VAL A 129 -3.90 4.53 2.72
CA VAL A 129 -4.63 3.60 1.85
C VAL A 129 -4.27 3.85 0.39
N GLY A 130 -4.30 5.11 -0.06
CA GLY A 130 -3.96 5.48 -1.43
C GLY A 130 -2.51 5.12 -1.79
N LEU A 131 -1.56 5.34 -0.87
CA LEU A 131 -0.15 4.98 -1.08
C LEU A 131 0.03 3.45 -1.17
N LEU A 132 -0.55 2.69 -0.23
CA LEU A 132 -0.41 1.23 -0.23
C LEU A 132 -1.07 0.59 -1.45
N SER A 133 -2.23 1.08 -1.90
CA SER A 133 -2.87 0.61 -3.14
C SER A 133 -2.09 0.96 -4.41
N SER A 134 -1.14 1.88 -4.33
CA SER A 134 -0.35 2.33 -5.48
C SER A 134 1.00 1.63 -5.60
N ILE A 135 1.38 0.77 -4.65
CA ILE A 135 2.67 0.07 -4.66
C ILE A 135 2.46 -1.43 -4.79
N THR A 136 3.42 -2.11 -5.42
CA THR A 136 3.43 -3.58 -5.50
C THR A 136 3.93 -4.21 -4.20
N ALA A 137 3.68 -5.51 -4.01
CA ALA A 137 4.21 -6.25 -2.87
C ALA A 137 5.74 -6.18 -2.76
N SER A 138 6.44 -6.27 -3.88
CA SER A 138 7.91 -6.13 -3.93
C SER A 138 8.38 -4.75 -3.49
N GLN A 139 7.70 -3.68 -3.93
CA GLN A 139 7.99 -2.32 -3.48
C GLN A 139 7.72 -2.15 -1.97
N ALA A 140 6.62 -2.70 -1.48
CA ALA A 140 6.27 -2.65 -0.06
C ALA A 140 7.33 -3.34 0.82
N LYS A 141 7.88 -4.49 0.36
CA LYS A 141 8.97 -5.21 1.04
C LYS A 141 10.26 -4.40 1.11
N VAL A 142 10.68 -3.81 -0.01
CA VAL A 142 11.86 -2.94 -0.08
C VAL A 142 11.69 -1.73 0.84
N LEU A 143 10.52 -1.08 0.79
CA LEU A 143 10.22 0.08 1.63
C LEU A 143 10.20 -0.26 3.11
N ALA A 144 9.55 -1.36 3.49
CA ALA A 144 9.53 -1.83 4.88
C ALA A 144 10.95 -2.11 5.39
N TYR A 145 11.77 -2.80 4.60
CA TYR A 145 13.16 -3.03 4.95
C TYR A 145 13.93 -1.72 5.14
N ALA A 146 13.75 -0.75 4.25
CA ALA A 146 14.38 0.56 4.36
C ALA A 146 13.94 1.29 5.64
N CYS A 147 12.64 1.35 5.91
CA CYS A 147 12.09 1.95 7.14
C CYS A 147 12.57 1.25 8.41
N GLN A 148 12.73 -0.08 8.41
CA GLN A 148 13.24 -0.83 9.56
C GLN A 148 14.73 -0.59 9.79
N ASN A 149 15.54 -0.54 8.73
CA ASN A 149 17.00 -0.56 8.80
C ASN A 149 17.66 0.82 8.65
N ALA A 150 16.90 1.86 8.33
CA ALA A 150 17.43 3.22 8.34
C ALA A 150 17.86 3.66 9.73
N ASN A 151 18.81 4.58 9.80
CA ASN A 151 19.14 5.28 11.04
C ASN A 151 18.14 6.44 11.22
N LYS A 152 17.35 6.43 12.29
CA LYS A 152 16.31 7.44 12.52
C LYS A 152 16.88 8.52 13.41
N ARG A 153 16.60 9.78 13.07
CA ARG A 153 17.03 10.95 13.83
C ARG A 153 15.97 12.02 13.82
N LEU A 154 16.09 12.96 14.76
CA LEU A 154 15.31 14.19 14.72
C LEU A 154 16.06 15.24 13.92
N GLY A 155 15.37 15.86 12.97
CA GLY A 155 15.84 17.09 12.33
C GLY A 155 15.75 18.27 13.28
N ALA A 156 16.38 19.40 12.91
CA ALA A 156 16.37 20.63 13.71
C ALA A 156 14.96 21.18 14.01
N ALA A 157 13.97 20.85 13.17
CA ALA A 157 12.57 21.22 13.37
C ALA A 157 11.77 20.22 14.23
N GLY A 158 12.42 19.22 14.85
CA GLY A 158 11.75 18.18 15.64
C GLY A 158 10.99 17.14 14.80
N LEU A 159 11.22 17.10 13.48
CA LEU A 159 10.60 16.14 12.57
C LEU A 159 11.44 14.86 12.45
N PRO A 160 10.81 13.68 12.33
CA PRO A 160 11.53 12.43 12.10
C PRO A 160 12.18 12.46 10.71
N MET A 161 13.48 12.20 10.68
CA MET A 161 14.28 12.00 9.49
C MET A 161 14.93 10.63 9.55
N ALA A 162 15.34 10.11 8.39
CA ALA A 162 16.06 8.87 8.29
C ALA A 162 17.25 9.04 7.34
N ASP A 163 18.39 8.49 7.74
CA ASP A 163 19.50 8.24 6.81
C ASP A 163 19.35 6.79 6.34
N GLY A 164 19.19 6.61 5.03
CA GLY A 164 18.86 5.32 4.42
C GLY A 164 19.94 4.27 4.60
N PRO A 165 19.60 2.98 4.78
CA PRO A 165 20.60 1.93 4.76
C PRO A 165 21.26 1.85 3.38
N VAL A 166 22.56 1.54 3.39
CA VAL A 166 23.25 1.05 2.20
C VAL A 166 22.95 -0.43 2.08
N ILE A 167 22.24 -0.82 1.03
CA ILE A 167 21.79 -2.19 0.80
C ILE A 167 22.61 -2.80 -0.35
N PRO A 168 23.29 -3.93 -0.11
CA PRO A 168 23.95 -4.69 -1.18
C PRO A 168 22.94 -5.09 -2.26
N ARG A 169 23.32 -4.99 -3.53
CA ARG A 169 22.43 -5.31 -4.66
C ARG A 169 21.76 -6.68 -4.55
N GLN A 170 22.52 -7.72 -4.17
CA GLN A 170 21.98 -9.07 -4.01
C GLN A 170 20.84 -9.11 -2.99
N LYS A 171 20.97 -8.35 -1.89
CA LYS A 171 19.92 -8.28 -0.88
C LYS A 171 18.67 -7.56 -1.39
N LEU A 172 18.84 -6.55 -2.24
CA LEU A 172 17.71 -5.89 -2.89
C LEU A 172 16.96 -6.82 -3.83
N PHE A 173 17.66 -7.62 -4.63
CA PHE A 173 17.01 -8.63 -5.49
C PHE A 173 16.25 -9.68 -4.68
N GLU A 174 16.80 -10.14 -3.55
CA GLU A 174 16.08 -11.02 -2.63
C GLU A 174 14.78 -10.38 -2.10
N LEU A 175 14.83 -9.13 -1.68
CA LEU A 175 13.67 -8.40 -1.15
C LEU A 175 12.62 -8.14 -2.23
N PHE A 176 13.08 -7.79 -3.44
CA PHE A 176 12.23 -7.48 -4.58
C PHE A 176 11.62 -8.73 -5.22
N GLY A 177 12.28 -9.89 -5.09
CA GLY A 177 11.84 -11.16 -5.66
C GLY A 177 12.15 -11.32 -7.15
N SER A 178 13.04 -10.49 -7.69
CA SER A 178 13.53 -10.56 -9.08
C SER A 178 14.96 -10.03 -9.14
N ASP A 179 15.77 -10.62 -10.03
CA ASP A 179 17.13 -10.18 -10.36
C ASP A 179 17.19 -9.20 -11.55
N ASP A 180 16.03 -8.81 -12.08
CA ASP A 180 15.92 -7.78 -13.11
C ASP A 180 16.20 -6.39 -12.52
N ILE A 181 17.40 -5.88 -12.83
CA ILE A 181 17.85 -4.56 -12.39
C ILE A 181 16.98 -3.42 -12.94
N TYR A 182 16.46 -3.52 -14.16
CA TYR A 182 15.66 -2.44 -14.75
C TYR A 182 14.27 -2.39 -14.11
N ALA A 183 13.68 -3.55 -13.84
CA ALA A 183 12.42 -3.62 -13.09
C ALA A 183 12.57 -3.07 -11.66
N LEU A 184 13.69 -3.37 -11.00
CA LEU A 184 14.01 -2.82 -9.68
C LEU A 184 14.19 -1.30 -9.73
N ASP A 185 14.92 -0.77 -10.73
CA ASP A 185 15.13 0.68 -10.90
C ASP A 185 13.81 1.43 -11.05
N VAL A 186 12.94 0.95 -11.96
CA VAL A 186 11.60 1.52 -12.17
C VAL A 186 10.76 1.46 -10.90
N ALA A 187 10.85 0.36 -10.15
CA ALA A 187 10.13 0.23 -8.88
C ALA A 187 10.63 1.22 -7.82
N VAL A 188 11.94 1.47 -7.74
CA VAL A 188 12.53 2.45 -6.82
C VAL A 188 12.21 3.88 -7.25
N ASP A 189 12.24 4.17 -8.55
CA ASP A 189 11.81 5.45 -9.12
C ASP A 189 10.34 5.75 -8.80
N HIS A 190 9.45 4.75 -8.93
CA HIS A 190 8.05 4.91 -8.59
C HIS A 190 7.85 5.17 -7.08
N LEU A 191 8.61 4.51 -6.19
CA LEU A 191 8.57 4.82 -4.77
C LEU A 191 9.05 6.26 -4.46
N ARG A 192 10.02 6.77 -5.23
CA ARG A 192 10.49 8.15 -5.13
C ARG A 192 9.42 9.14 -5.61
N GLU A 193 8.73 8.84 -6.71
CA GLU A 193 7.64 9.66 -7.26
C GLU A 193 6.45 9.75 -6.30
N LEU A 194 6.12 8.67 -5.60
CA LEU A 194 5.12 8.67 -4.53
C LEU A 194 5.57 9.42 -3.26
N GLY A 195 6.81 9.94 -3.24
CA GLY A 195 7.40 10.63 -2.11
C GLY A 195 7.73 9.73 -0.93
N LEU A 196 7.80 8.40 -1.14
CA LEU A 196 8.13 7.42 -0.10
C LEU A 196 9.66 7.28 0.08
N LEU A 197 10.44 7.63 -0.94
CA LEU A 197 11.90 7.68 -0.86
C LEU A 197 12.40 9.11 -1.05
N ALA A 198 13.54 9.43 -0.43
CA ALA A 198 14.23 10.70 -0.63
C ALA A 198 14.74 10.83 -2.06
N PHE A 199 14.94 12.07 -2.52
CA PHE A 199 15.35 12.35 -3.91
C PHE A 199 16.66 11.66 -4.31
N ALA A 200 17.63 11.58 -3.39
CA ALA A 200 18.92 10.93 -3.63
C ALA A 200 18.88 9.39 -3.47
N SER A 201 17.71 8.82 -3.21
CA SER A 201 17.52 7.37 -3.06
C SER A 201 17.51 6.68 -4.41
N GLY A 202 18.25 5.58 -4.54
CA GLY A 202 18.26 4.77 -5.75
C GLY A 202 19.47 3.87 -5.88
N MET A 203 19.62 3.32 -7.09
CA MET A 203 20.72 2.44 -7.42
C MET A 203 21.93 3.22 -7.92
N GLY A 204 23.12 2.88 -7.42
CA GLY A 204 24.39 3.39 -7.98
C GLY A 204 24.73 4.87 -7.73
N PHE A 205 23.98 5.62 -6.90
CA PHE A 205 24.31 7.02 -6.58
C PHE A 205 25.68 7.21 -5.93
N HIS A 206 26.15 6.23 -5.15
CA HIS A 206 27.39 6.32 -4.38
C HIS A 206 28.43 5.25 -4.74
N ALA A 207 28.00 4.03 -5.06
CA ALA A 207 28.87 2.96 -5.55
C ALA A 207 28.05 1.89 -6.30
N PRO A 208 28.64 1.20 -7.29
CA PRO A 208 27.92 0.28 -8.18
C PRO A 208 27.22 -0.87 -7.45
N ASP A 209 27.72 -1.32 -6.30
CA ASP A 209 27.15 -2.47 -5.56
C ASP A 209 26.37 -2.09 -4.30
N ASN A 210 26.37 -0.80 -3.96
CA ASN A 210 25.84 -0.24 -2.73
C ASN A 210 24.73 0.76 -3.05
N ASN A 211 23.49 0.31 -2.86
CA ASN A 211 22.29 1.09 -3.19
C ASN A 211 21.78 1.74 -1.91
N GLN A 212 21.63 3.07 -1.92
CA GLN A 212 21.11 3.79 -0.78
C GLN A 212 19.60 3.94 -0.96
N ILE A 213 18.84 3.28 -0.09
CA ILE A 213 17.38 3.37 -0.09
C ILE A 213 16.95 4.20 1.12
N GLU A 214 16.73 5.49 0.90
CA GLU A 214 16.47 6.44 1.97
C GLU A 214 14.97 6.72 2.11
N PRO A 215 14.31 6.25 3.18
CA PRO A 215 12.89 6.49 3.37
C PRO A 215 12.64 7.95 3.74
N SER A 216 11.61 8.54 3.14
CA SER A 216 11.20 9.90 3.48
C SER A 216 10.47 9.96 4.84
N PRO A 217 10.28 11.16 5.43
CA PRO A 217 9.43 11.32 6.61
C PRO A 217 7.98 10.82 6.39
N LEU A 218 7.47 10.92 5.16
CA LEU A 218 6.18 10.37 4.78
C LEU A 218 6.20 8.84 4.86
N ALA A 219 7.24 8.19 4.34
CA ALA A 219 7.38 6.74 4.44
C ALA A 219 7.55 6.24 5.87
N LEU A 220 8.27 6.97 6.73
CA LEU A 220 8.38 6.64 8.14
C LEU A 220 7.02 6.65 8.84
N SER A 221 6.20 7.67 8.56
CA SER A 221 4.84 7.81 9.08
C SER A 221 3.92 6.73 8.54
N PHE A 222 3.95 6.51 7.23
CA PHE A 222 3.22 5.47 6.53
C PHE A 222 3.50 4.09 7.12
N TYR A 223 4.78 3.74 7.23
CA TYR A 223 5.22 2.45 7.76
C TYR A 223 4.79 2.26 9.23
N ALA A 224 4.90 3.28 10.07
CA ALA A 224 4.41 3.21 11.45
C ALA A 224 2.90 2.92 11.52
N ARG A 225 2.09 3.53 10.65
CA ARG A 225 0.66 3.24 10.57
C ARG A 225 0.40 1.83 10.04
N CYS A 226 1.14 1.37 9.02
CA CYS A 226 1.07 -0.01 8.52
C CYS A 226 1.44 -1.05 9.59
N GLU A 227 2.25 -0.70 10.58
CA GLU A 227 2.51 -1.57 11.73
C GLU A 227 1.38 -1.58 12.77
N GLY A 228 0.39 -0.69 12.65
CA GLY A 228 -0.73 -0.57 13.57
C GLY A 228 -0.51 0.46 14.69
N HIS A 229 0.52 1.31 14.58
CA HIS A 229 0.81 2.32 15.60
C HIS A 229 -0.14 3.51 15.55
N VAL A 230 -0.71 3.88 16.70
CA VAL A 230 -1.73 4.93 16.83
C VAL A 230 -1.13 6.26 17.33
N GLY A 231 0.02 6.21 18.01
CA GLY A 231 0.69 7.37 18.62
C GLY A 231 1.51 8.22 17.66
N SER A 232 2.43 9.01 18.23
CA SER A 232 3.35 9.82 17.43
C SER A 232 4.35 8.93 16.70
N VAL A 233 4.79 9.36 15.53
CA VAL A 233 5.84 8.67 14.77
C VAL A 233 7.16 8.65 15.56
N LEU A 234 7.39 9.65 16.42
CA LEU A 234 8.56 9.68 17.29
C LEU A 234 8.52 8.54 18.31
N ASP A 235 7.36 8.28 18.90
CA ASP A 235 7.18 7.20 19.88
C ASP A 235 7.46 5.83 19.25
N PHE A 236 6.98 5.64 18.03
CA PHE A 236 7.18 4.40 17.28
C PHE A 236 8.67 4.09 17.04
N TYR A 237 9.45 5.12 16.70
CA TYR A 237 10.89 4.98 16.46
C TYR A 237 11.75 5.25 17.71
N GLY A 238 11.14 5.52 18.87
CA GLY A 238 11.84 5.83 20.11
C GLY A 238 12.68 7.13 20.07
N LEU A 239 12.29 8.09 19.24
CA LEU A 239 13.00 9.37 19.10
C LEU A 239 12.56 10.37 20.18
N ARG A 240 13.52 11.12 20.75
CA ARG A 240 13.26 12.17 21.75
C ARG A 240 13.99 13.46 21.40
N PRO A 241 13.35 14.64 21.56
CA PRO A 241 14.01 15.93 21.40
C PRO A 241 15.25 16.03 22.29
N ALA A 242 16.29 16.75 21.84
CA ALA A 242 17.52 16.94 22.60
C ALA A 242 17.28 17.65 23.95
N ASP A 243 16.23 18.46 24.04
CA ASP A 243 15.85 19.18 25.27
C ASP A 243 15.32 18.25 26.38
N ASP A 244 14.95 17.01 26.04
CA ASP A 244 14.52 15.96 26.99
C ASP A 244 15.65 14.99 27.37
N LEU A 245 16.88 15.20 26.88
CA LEU A 245 18.05 14.43 27.31
C LEU A 245 18.52 14.95 28.68
N PRO A 246 18.79 14.08 29.68
CA PRO A 246 19.47 14.53 30.89
C PRO A 246 20.77 15.23 30.51
N PRO A 247 21.18 16.31 31.19
CA PRO A 247 22.42 17.00 30.88
C PRO A 247 23.55 15.98 30.85
N GLY A 248 24.21 15.88 29.69
CA GLY A 248 25.38 15.03 29.54
C GLY A 248 26.42 15.41 30.61
N PRO A 249 27.33 14.48 30.98
CA PRO A 249 28.39 14.80 31.91
C PRO A 249 29.12 16.05 31.39
N GLU A 250 29.16 17.10 32.21
CA GLU A 250 29.93 18.32 31.94
C GLU A 250 31.34 17.90 31.52
N THR A 251 31.64 18.06 30.23
CA THR A 251 33.02 17.97 29.78
C THR A 251 33.72 19.20 30.31
N ASP A 252 34.44 19.04 31.41
CA ASP A 252 35.42 19.99 31.93
C ASP A 252 36.26 20.52 30.75
N ALA A 253 36.06 21.80 30.43
CA ALA A 253 36.88 22.49 29.46
C ALA A 253 38.33 22.51 29.97
N PRO A 254 39.35 22.23 29.13
CA PRO A 254 40.73 22.32 29.56
C PRO A 254 41.07 23.76 29.93
N GLY A 255 41.59 23.90 31.16
CA GLY A 255 41.92 25.15 31.81
C GLY A 255 42.76 26.09 30.93
N THR A 256 42.42 27.36 31.06
CA THR A 256 43.18 28.53 30.65
C THR A 256 44.69 28.33 30.84
N ILE A 257 45.44 28.30 29.74
CA ILE A 257 46.89 28.41 29.76
C ILE A 257 47.23 29.84 30.20
N ALA A 258 47.71 29.98 31.43
CA ALA A 258 48.29 31.22 31.92
C ALA A 258 49.57 31.54 31.14
N ARG A 259 49.61 32.72 30.54
CA ARG A 259 50.84 33.35 30.04
C ARG A 259 51.66 33.84 31.22
N THR A 260 52.89 33.35 31.35
CA THR A 260 54.04 34.04 31.95
C THR A 260 55.28 33.63 31.20
#